data_AF-A0A9D1U8T7-F1
#
_entry.id   AF-A0A9D1U8T7-F1
#
_cell.length_a   1.000
_cell.length_b   1.000
_cell.length_c   1.000
_cell.angle_alpha   90.00
_cell.angle_beta   90.00
_cell.angle_gamma   90.00
#
_symmetry.space_group_name_H-M   'P 1'
#
loop_
_entity.id
_entity.type
_entity.pdbx_description
1 polymer ?
#
loop_
_entity_poly.entity_id
_entity_poly.type
_entity_poly.pdbx_seq_one_letter_code
_entity_poly.pdbx_strand_id
1 'polypeptide(L)'
;MFGTLFFDKQDRELLRMINETIDHGPTQDLEHKVFDANLHPHGILELTTTHEYRMAHAVINLLGNLEEGRAADRLMALRILQDEVLHSARTTFRYNTGRVLLQIMKEIVRSRQDELAQLQLVHDFRKVTSGNPRLVRHFLNTYHLLEMPEEWNQLTLDHHVHDANTKGRKNPTHLIMDAWIKGIRYLTVIYYNYVEPAAAR
;
A
#
# COMPACT_ATOMS: atom_id res chain seq x y z
N MET A 1 30.10 1.01 -9.72
CA MET A 1 30.40 -0.45 -9.78
C MET A 1 30.02 -1.23 -8.50
N PHE A 2 29.37 -0.63 -7.48
CA PHE A 2 28.95 -1.38 -6.28
C PHE A 2 27.51 -1.92 -6.32
N GLY A 3 26.63 -1.37 -7.16
CA GLY A 3 25.21 -1.77 -7.19
C GLY A 3 24.92 -3.12 -7.88
N THR A 4 25.85 -3.69 -8.62
CA THR A 4 25.65 -4.96 -9.35
C THR A 4 25.86 -6.21 -8.49
N LEU A 5 26.48 -6.09 -7.32
CA LEU A 5 26.82 -7.22 -6.44
C LEU A 5 25.76 -7.48 -5.34
N PHE A 6 24.95 -6.49 -4.98
CA PHE A 6 23.99 -6.59 -3.86
C PHE A 6 22.53 -6.77 -4.28
N PHE A 7 22.18 -6.46 -5.53
CA PHE A 7 20.81 -6.51 -6.04
C PHE A 7 20.70 -7.42 -7.24
N ASP A 8 19.70 -8.29 -7.23
CA ASP A 8 19.46 -9.23 -8.33
C ASP A 8 18.66 -8.57 -9.48
N LYS A 9 18.38 -9.34 -10.53
CA LYS A 9 17.60 -8.85 -11.67
C LYS A 9 16.15 -8.54 -11.29
N GLN A 10 15.58 -9.29 -10.34
CA GLN A 10 14.20 -9.13 -9.90
C GLN A 10 14.02 -7.84 -9.09
N ASP A 11 15.00 -7.45 -8.28
CA ASP A 11 15.03 -6.15 -7.59
C ASP A 11 14.95 -4.99 -8.59
N ARG A 12 15.71 -5.09 -9.69
CA ARG A 12 15.77 -4.06 -10.74
C ARG A 12 14.49 -4.02 -11.57
N GLU A 13 13.96 -5.17 -11.94
CA GLU A 13 12.68 -5.27 -12.66
C GLU A 13 11.52 -4.73 -11.83
N LEU A 14 11.48 -5.08 -10.53
CA LEU A 14 10.47 -4.59 -9.62
C LEU A 14 10.55 -3.08 -9.43
N LEU A 15 11.76 -2.54 -9.25
CA LEU A 15 11.95 -1.09 -9.18
C LEU A 15 11.52 -0.38 -10.47
N ARG A 16 11.86 -0.95 -11.63
CA ARG A 16 11.47 -0.38 -12.93
C ARG A 16 9.94 -0.27 -13.04
N MET A 17 9.21 -1.35 -12.76
CA MET A 17 7.74 -1.34 -12.82
C MET A 17 7.13 -0.37 -11.81
N ILE A 18 7.69 -0.29 -10.60
CA ILE A 18 7.25 0.67 -9.58
C ILE A 18 7.38 2.09 -10.14
N ASN A 19 8.57 2.46 -10.63
CA ASN A 19 8.80 3.80 -11.15
C ASN A 19 7.94 4.11 -12.38
N GLU A 20 7.82 3.16 -13.33
CA GLU A 20 6.96 3.30 -14.52
C GLU A 20 5.51 3.59 -14.14
N THR A 21 4.96 2.86 -13.17
CA THR A 21 3.57 3.06 -12.74
C THR A 21 3.38 4.37 -11.98
N ILE A 22 4.38 4.86 -11.24
CA ILE A 22 4.29 6.17 -10.59
C ILE A 22 4.44 7.30 -11.63
N ASP A 23 5.24 7.12 -12.70
CA ASP A 23 5.43 8.15 -13.74
C ASP A 23 4.26 8.24 -14.73
N HIS A 24 3.59 7.13 -15.00
CA HIS A 24 2.60 7.03 -16.07
C HIS A 24 1.20 6.62 -15.60
N GLY A 25 1.02 6.42 -14.29
CA GLY A 25 -0.19 5.84 -13.72
C GLY A 25 -0.30 4.33 -13.99
N PRO A 26 -1.37 3.67 -13.53
CA PRO A 26 -1.62 2.28 -13.86
C PRO A 26 -1.74 2.12 -15.38
N THR A 27 -0.80 1.37 -15.98
CA THR A 27 -0.72 1.12 -17.43
C THR A 27 -2.01 0.47 -17.92
N GLN A 28 -2.49 0.80 -19.13
CA GLN A 28 -3.68 0.17 -19.72
C GLN A 28 -3.41 -1.19 -20.39
N ASP A 29 -2.21 -1.73 -20.21
CA ASP A 29 -1.75 -2.97 -20.86
C ASP A 29 -2.50 -4.20 -20.35
N LEU A 30 -2.48 -5.27 -21.15
CA LEU A 30 -3.21 -6.52 -20.88
C LEU A 30 -2.85 -7.14 -19.52
N GLU A 31 -1.60 -7.04 -19.07
CA GLU A 31 -1.17 -7.53 -17.76
C GLU A 31 -1.84 -6.74 -16.62
N HIS A 32 -1.91 -5.41 -16.74
CA HIS A 32 -2.62 -4.55 -15.79
C HIS A 32 -4.13 -4.81 -15.79
N LYS A 33 -4.74 -5.07 -16.95
CA LYS A 33 -6.15 -5.46 -17.03
C LYS A 33 -6.44 -6.78 -16.33
N VAL A 34 -5.49 -7.72 -16.28
CA VAL A 34 -5.63 -8.97 -15.53
C VAL A 34 -5.58 -8.73 -14.03
N PHE A 35 -4.71 -7.83 -13.56
CA PHE A 35 -4.67 -7.42 -12.15
C PHE A 35 -5.88 -6.56 -11.73
N ASP A 36 -6.38 -5.73 -12.64
CA ASP A 36 -7.59 -4.93 -12.45
C ASP A 36 -8.88 -5.72 -12.72
N ALA A 37 -8.82 -7.00 -13.10
CA ALA A 37 -10.03 -7.79 -13.40
C ALA A 37 -10.80 -8.28 -12.16
N ASN A 38 -10.59 -7.72 -10.96
CA ASN A 38 -11.16 -8.19 -9.69
C ASN A 38 -10.99 -9.72 -9.53
N LEU A 39 -9.84 -10.26 -9.95
CA LEU A 39 -9.55 -11.68 -9.82
C LEU A 39 -9.04 -11.96 -8.41
N HIS A 40 -9.51 -13.05 -7.82
CA HIS A 40 -9.04 -13.47 -6.50
C HIS A 40 -7.55 -13.88 -6.56
N PRO A 41 -6.72 -13.54 -5.56
CA PRO A 41 -5.27 -13.81 -5.58
C PRO A 41 -4.90 -15.28 -5.78
N HIS A 42 -5.64 -16.20 -5.16
CA HIS A 42 -5.48 -17.66 -5.32
C HIS A 42 -6.13 -18.25 -6.58
N GLY A 43 -6.60 -17.40 -7.49
CA GLY A 43 -7.19 -17.82 -8.76
C GLY A 43 -6.16 -17.83 -9.88
N ILE A 44 -6.56 -17.32 -11.04
CA ILE A 44 -5.71 -17.23 -12.23
C ILE A 44 -4.44 -16.40 -11.96
N LEU A 45 -4.51 -15.42 -11.05
CA LEU A 45 -3.39 -14.55 -10.67
C LEU A 45 -2.21 -15.29 -10.04
N GLU A 46 -2.42 -16.42 -9.36
CA GLU A 46 -1.34 -17.24 -8.80
C GLU A 46 -0.53 -17.94 -9.90
N LEU A 47 -1.16 -18.21 -11.05
CA LEU A 47 -0.55 -18.92 -12.18
C LEU A 47 0.22 -18.00 -13.13
N THR A 48 -0.09 -16.70 -13.13
CA THR A 48 0.49 -15.73 -14.07
C THR A 48 1.68 -14.97 -13.48
N THR A 49 1.75 -14.82 -12.16
CA THR A 49 2.80 -14.02 -11.52
C THR A 49 3.08 -14.46 -10.08
N THR A 50 4.15 -13.91 -9.52
CA THR A 50 4.58 -14.20 -8.15
C THR A 50 3.85 -13.32 -7.14
N HIS A 51 3.78 -13.78 -5.88
CA HIS A 51 3.13 -13.03 -4.79
C HIS A 51 3.78 -11.67 -4.56
N GLU A 52 5.10 -11.60 -4.67
CA GLU A 52 5.87 -10.37 -4.52
C GLU A 52 5.46 -9.31 -5.53
N TYR A 53 5.29 -9.73 -6.79
CA TYR A 53 4.89 -8.86 -7.88
C TYR A 53 3.43 -8.42 -7.73
N ARG A 54 2.51 -9.31 -7.33
CA ARG A 54 1.11 -8.94 -7.07
C ARG A 54 0.97 -7.96 -5.92
N MET A 55 1.67 -8.22 -4.83
CA MET A 55 1.68 -7.34 -3.66
C MET A 55 2.22 -5.96 -4.02
N ALA A 56 3.34 -5.90 -4.75
CA ALA A 56 3.87 -4.64 -5.23
C ALA A 56 2.86 -3.93 -6.14
N HIS A 57 2.30 -4.64 -7.13
CA HIS A 57 1.29 -4.09 -8.05
C HIS A 57 0.08 -3.54 -7.31
N ALA A 58 -0.48 -4.28 -6.35
CA ALA A 58 -1.63 -3.85 -5.56
C ALA A 58 -1.34 -2.58 -4.75
N VAL A 59 -0.15 -2.48 -4.14
CA VAL A 59 0.24 -1.27 -3.41
C VAL A 59 0.48 -0.10 -4.35
N ILE A 60 1.18 -0.31 -5.48
CA ILE A 60 1.45 0.72 -6.47
C ILE A 60 0.14 1.23 -7.09
N ASN A 61 -0.78 0.34 -7.45
CA ASN A 61 -2.10 0.68 -7.98
C ASN A 61 -2.89 1.52 -6.99
N LEU A 62 -2.82 1.17 -5.69
CA LEU A 62 -3.40 2.02 -4.65
C LEU A 62 -2.76 3.41 -4.65
N LEU A 63 -1.42 3.50 -4.62
CA LEU A 63 -0.69 4.76 -4.56
C LEU A 63 -0.93 5.66 -5.79
N GLY A 64 -0.96 5.09 -7.00
CA GLY A 64 -1.25 5.84 -8.23
C GLY A 64 -2.69 6.38 -8.27
N ASN A 65 -3.65 5.58 -7.80
CA ASN A 65 -5.05 6.03 -7.71
C ASN A 65 -5.28 7.07 -6.59
N LEU A 66 -4.32 7.32 -5.71
CA LEU A 66 -4.45 8.37 -4.69
C LEU A 66 -4.52 9.76 -5.31
N GLU A 67 -3.79 10.03 -6.38
CA GLU A 67 -3.66 11.39 -6.94
C GLU A 67 -4.66 11.66 -8.09
N GLU A 68 -5.00 10.63 -8.88
CA GLU A 68 -5.74 10.83 -10.15
C GLU A 68 -7.03 10.00 -10.28
N GLY A 69 -7.27 9.00 -9.42
CA GLY A 69 -8.37 8.04 -9.59
C GLY A 69 -9.74 8.57 -9.16
N ARG A 70 -10.84 8.12 -9.81
CA ARG A 70 -12.21 8.39 -9.35
C ARG A 70 -12.49 7.60 -8.06
N ALA A 71 -13.56 7.96 -7.34
CA ALA A 71 -13.91 7.28 -6.08
C ALA A 71 -14.08 5.76 -6.23
N ALA A 72 -14.63 5.29 -7.35
CA ALA A 72 -14.77 3.87 -7.66
C ALA A 72 -13.41 3.18 -7.82
N ASP A 73 -12.50 3.79 -8.58
CA ASP A 73 -11.15 3.26 -8.84
C ASP A 73 -10.35 3.15 -7.53
N ARG A 74 -10.44 4.16 -6.67
CA ARG A 74 -9.80 4.14 -5.34
C ARG A 74 -10.33 3.04 -4.43
N LEU A 75 -11.65 2.80 -4.45
CA LEU A 75 -12.26 1.72 -3.67
C LEU A 75 -11.84 0.35 -4.20
N MET A 76 -11.73 0.21 -5.51
CA MET A 76 -11.29 -1.02 -6.15
C MET A 76 -9.82 -1.31 -5.83
N ALA A 77 -8.93 -0.33 -5.93
CA ALA A 77 -7.52 -0.48 -5.57
C ALA A 77 -7.34 -0.86 -4.08
N LEU A 78 -8.14 -0.27 -3.18
CA LEU A 78 -8.16 -0.65 -1.76
C LEU A 78 -8.60 -2.11 -1.55
N ARG A 79 -9.61 -2.58 -2.29
CA ARG A 79 -10.09 -3.97 -2.21
C ARG A 79 -9.05 -4.95 -2.73
N ILE A 80 -8.43 -4.67 -3.87
CA ILE A 80 -7.35 -5.50 -4.43
C ILE A 80 -6.20 -5.63 -3.43
N LEU A 81 -5.77 -4.52 -2.83
CA LEU A 81 -4.73 -4.55 -1.80
C LEU A 81 -5.17 -5.34 -0.57
N GLN A 82 -6.40 -5.13 -0.09
CA GLN A 82 -6.94 -5.89 1.04
C GLN A 82 -6.91 -7.39 0.75
N ASP A 83 -7.34 -7.80 -0.44
CA ASP A 83 -7.38 -9.20 -0.84
C ASP A 83 -5.96 -9.80 -0.93
N GLU A 84 -5.01 -9.08 -1.51
CA GLU A 84 -3.63 -9.55 -1.60
C GLU A 84 -3.00 -9.71 -0.20
N VAL A 85 -3.23 -8.77 0.72
CA VAL A 85 -2.70 -8.82 2.09
C VAL A 85 -3.36 -9.92 2.93
N LEU A 86 -4.69 -10.04 2.89
CA LEU A 86 -5.43 -10.94 3.77
C LEU A 86 -5.52 -12.37 3.25
N HIS A 87 -5.53 -12.54 1.92
CA HIS A 87 -5.73 -13.84 1.30
C HIS A 87 -4.43 -14.37 0.71
N SER A 88 -3.64 -13.59 -0.05
CA SER A 88 -2.48 -14.17 -0.74
C SER A 88 -1.30 -14.55 0.16
N ALA A 89 -1.18 -13.92 1.33
CA ALA A 89 -0.06 -14.17 2.22
C ALA A 89 -0.25 -15.49 2.99
N ARG A 90 0.59 -16.50 2.69
CA ARG A 90 0.63 -17.80 3.39
C ARG A 90 1.32 -17.71 4.77
N THR A 91 0.96 -16.71 5.57
CA THR A 91 1.52 -16.44 6.90
C THR A 91 0.40 -16.27 7.93
N THR A 92 0.71 -16.51 9.21
CA THR A 92 -0.17 -16.16 10.32
C THR A 92 -0.04 -14.69 10.72
N PHE A 93 0.92 -13.96 10.15
CA PHE A 93 1.28 -12.59 10.52
C PHE A 93 0.87 -11.56 9.46
N ARG A 94 -0.32 -11.72 8.87
CA ARG A 94 -0.79 -11.04 7.65
C ARG A 94 -0.94 -9.54 7.85
N TYR A 95 -1.58 -9.11 8.93
CA TYR A 95 -1.87 -7.70 9.17
C TYR A 95 -0.58 -6.91 9.36
N ASN A 96 0.32 -7.40 10.20
CA ASN A 96 1.61 -6.74 10.40
C ASN A 96 2.51 -6.80 9.16
N THR A 97 2.47 -7.90 8.40
CA THR A 97 3.18 -8.00 7.11
C THR A 97 2.70 -6.92 6.14
N GLY A 98 1.37 -6.80 5.93
CA GLY A 98 0.80 -5.77 5.06
C GLY A 98 1.14 -4.35 5.50
N ARG A 99 1.13 -4.08 6.82
CA ARG A 99 1.53 -2.78 7.37
C ARG A 99 2.98 -2.42 7.05
N VAL A 100 3.90 -3.38 7.19
CA VAL A 100 5.30 -3.18 6.85
C VAL A 100 5.49 -2.99 5.34
N LEU A 101 4.84 -3.81 4.51
CA LEU A 101 4.94 -3.71 3.05
C LEU A 101 4.47 -2.34 2.54
N LEU A 102 3.35 -1.85 3.06
CA LEU A 102 2.85 -0.51 2.76
C LEU A 102 3.83 0.58 3.19
N GLN A 103 4.44 0.43 4.37
CA GLN A 103 5.41 1.39 4.86
C GLN A 103 6.69 1.39 4.00
N ILE A 104 7.21 0.23 3.63
CA ILE A 104 8.37 0.12 2.72
C ILE A 104 8.04 0.76 1.36
N MET A 105 6.87 0.48 0.78
CA MET A 105 6.48 1.07 -0.50
C MET A 105 6.40 2.60 -0.43
N LYS A 106 5.87 3.16 0.66
CA LYS A 106 5.91 4.62 0.87
C LYS A 106 7.34 5.16 0.87
N GLU A 107 8.28 4.47 1.50
CA GLU A 107 9.68 4.89 1.48
C GLU A 107 10.33 4.73 0.09
N ILE A 108 9.93 3.73 -0.72
CA ILE A 108 10.36 3.58 -2.12
C ILE A 108 9.93 4.81 -2.93
N VAL A 109 8.66 5.22 -2.80
CA VAL A 109 8.13 6.41 -3.49
C VAL A 109 8.83 7.69 -3.01
N ARG A 110 9.12 7.79 -1.71
CA ARG A 110 9.83 8.96 -1.15
C ARG A 110 11.29 9.06 -1.58
N SER A 111 11.94 7.93 -1.83
CA SER A 111 13.36 7.86 -2.18
C SER A 111 13.62 7.99 -3.69
N ARG A 112 12.67 8.53 -4.46
CA ARG A 112 12.69 8.54 -5.94
C ARG A 112 13.95 9.14 -6.58
N GLN A 113 14.65 10.01 -5.86
CA GLN A 113 15.86 10.67 -6.35
C GLN A 113 17.15 9.87 -6.07
N ASP A 114 17.05 8.77 -5.32
CA ASP A 114 18.18 7.92 -4.94
C ASP A 114 17.90 6.47 -5.34
N GLU A 115 18.36 6.09 -6.54
CA GLU A 115 18.19 4.75 -7.09
C GLU A 115 18.77 3.66 -6.18
N LEU A 116 19.89 3.93 -5.51
CA LEU A 116 20.53 2.95 -4.63
C LEU A 116 19.65 2.69 -3.40
N ALA A 117 19.12 3.75 -2.79
CA ALA A 117 18.18 3.63 -1.68
C ALA A 117 16.87 2.94 -2.11
N GLN A 118 16.34 3.25 -3.30
CA GLN A 118 15.16 2.55 -3.82
C GLN A 118 15.43 1.05 -4.03
N LEU A 119 16.58 0.66 -4.59
CA LEU A 119 16.94 -0.75 -4.75
C LEU A 119 17.07 -1.48 -3.41
N GLN A 120 17.62 -0.83 -2.38
CA GLN A 120 17.66 -1.38 -1.02
C GLN A 120 16.25 -1.64 -0.47
N LEU A 121 15.36 -0.66 -0.61
CA LEU A 121 13.99 -0.76 -0.13
C LEU A 121 13.17 -1.81 -0.92
N VAL A 122 13.38 -1.93 -2.23
CA VAL A 122 12.76 -2.98 -3.06
C VAL A 122 13.24 -4.37 -2.64
N HIS A 123 14.53 -4.51 -2.36
CA HIS A 123 15.08 -5.76 -1.87
C HIS A 123 14.50 -6.14 -0.50
N ASP A 124 14.36 -5.17 0.41
CA ASP A 124 13.72 -5.38 1.70
C ASP A 124 12.23 -5.72 1.57
N PHE A 125 11.51 -5.05 0.65
CA PHE A 125 10.13 -5.37 0.31
C PHE A 125 9.98 -6.86 -0.05
N ARG A 126 10.82 -7.36 -0.97
CA ARG A 126 10.82 -8.76 -1.41
C ARG A 126 11.19 -9.75 -0.31
N LYS A 127 11.94 -9.35 0.72
CA LYS A 127 12.16 -10.22 1.89
C LYS A 127 10.91 -10.29 2.76
N VAL A 128 10.23 -9.16 2.98
CA VAL A 128 9.06 -9.04 3.86
C VAL A 128 7.82 -9.73 3.29
N THR A 129 7.67 -9.79 1.97
CA THR A 129 6.54 -10.48 1.29
C THR A 129 6.40 -11.95 1.70
N SER A 130 7.47 -12.60 2.16
CA SER A 130 7.42 -13.96 2.73
C SER A 130 6.54 -14.07 3.99
N GLY A 131 6.29 -12.95 4.67
CA GLY A 131 5.51 -12.90 5.90
C GLY A 131 6.20 -13.54 7.11
N ASN A 132 7.53 -13.70 7.08
CA ASN A 132 8.28 -14.27 8.20
C ASN A 132 8.18 -13.37 9.45
N PRO A 133 7.57 -13.84 10.57
CA PRO A 133 7.29 -12.97 11.72
C PRO A 133 8.53 -12.32 12.35
N ARG A 134 9.69 -13.00 12.33
CA ARG A 134 10.94 -12.42 12.88
C ARG A 134 11.40 -11.23 12.06
N LEU A 135 11.35 -11.37 10.74
CA LEU A 135 11.73 -10.32 9.81
C LEU A 135 10.73 -9.15 9.87
N VAL A 136 9.43 -9.44 9.87
CA VAL A 136 8.39 -8.40 9.95
C VAL A 136 8.53 -7.61 11.25
N ARG A 137 8.77 -8.25 12.39
CA ARG A 137 9.04 -7.56 13.67
C ARG A 137 10.27 -6.67 13.62
N HIS A 138 11.33 -7.12 12.96
CA HIS A 138 12.52 -6.29 12.74
C HIS A 138 12.15 -4.99 12.03
N PHE A 139 11.40 -5.06 10.92
CA PHE A 139 10.97 -3.87 10.19
C PHE A 139 9.92 -3.03 10.93
N LEU A 140 8.99 -3.65 11.67
CA LEU A 140 8.09 -2.91 12.57
C LEU A 140 8.89 -2.04 13.54
N ASN A 141 9.94 -2.60 14.16
CA ASN A 141 10.82 -1.84 15.04
C ASN A 141 11.60 -0.75 14.30
N THR A 142 12.17 -1.06 13.13
CA THR A 142 12.90 -0.09 12.29
C THR A 142 12.04 1.12 11.90
N TYR A 143 10.75 0.90 11.62
CA TYR A 143 9.80 1.97 11.29
C TYR A 143 9.02 2.52 12.49
N HIS A 144 9.38 2.13 13.71
CA HIS A 144 8.68 2.53 14.94
C HIS A 144 7.17 2.25 14.93
N LEU A 145 6.77 1.14 14.30
CA LEU A 145 5.40 0.65 14.25
C LEU A 145 5.18 -0.37 15.38
N LEU A 146 4.16 -0.15 16.21
CA LEU A 146 3.76 -1.12 17.22
C LEU A 146 3.20 -2.38 16.53
N GLU A 147 3.59 -3.57 16.99
CA GLU A 147 2.97 -4.84 16.56
C GLU A 147 1.50 -4.87 16.97
N MET A 148 0.61 -5.13 16.01
CA MET A 148 -0.83 -5.26 16.26
C MET A 148 -1.21 -6.73 16.44
N PRO A 149 -2.27 -7.06 17.18
CA PRO A 149 -2.79 -8.42 17.22
C PRO A 149 -3.29 -8.84 15.83
N GLU A 150 -2.97 -10.06 15.42
CA GLU A 150 -3.41 -10.62 14.13
C GLU A 150 -4.90 -10.98 14.10
N GLU A 151 -5.56 -11.05 15.26
CA GLU A 151 -7.03 -11.09 15.36
C GLU A 151 -7.68 -9.74 15.03
N TRP A 152 -6.87 -8.69 14.87
CA TRP A 152 -7.28 -7.31 14.61
C TRP A 152 -8.33 -6.79 15.61
N ASN A 153 -8.20 -7.19 16.87
CA ASN A 153 -9.13 -6.91 17.97
C ASN A 153 -8.65 -5.79 18.91
N GLN A 154 -7.60 -5.06 18.55
CA GLN A 154 -7.09 -3.93 19.33
C GLN A 154 -8.12 -2.81 19.49
N LEU A 155 -7.93 -1.99 20.54
CA LEU A 155 -8.75 -0.82 20.85
C LEU A 155 -7.98 0.48 20.51
N THR A 156 -7.58 0.61 19.26
CA THR A 156 -6.92 1.81 18.74
C THR A 156 -7.90 2.63 17.92
N LEU A 157 -8.01 3.92 18.24
CA LEU A 157 -9.00 4.79 17.60
C LEU A 157 -8.51 6.22 17.49
N ASP A 158 -9.07 6.94 16.53
CA ASP A 158 -8.96 8.39 16.38
C ASP A 158 -10.31 8.96 15.93
N HIS A 159 -10.94 9.74 16.80
CA HIS A 159 -12.32 10.23 16.60
C HIS A 159 -12.41 11.62 15.98
N HIS A 160 -11.29 12.27 15.69
CA HIS A 160 -11.30 13.66 15.28
C HIS A 160 -10.26 13.94 14.20
N VAL A 161 -10.53 13.44 12.99
CA VAL A 161 -9.66 13.69 11.83
C VAL A 161 -10.42 14.40 10.71
N HIS A 162 -9.70 15.25 9.97
CA HIS A 162 -10.19 15.91 8.78
C HIS A 162 -9.40 15.45 7.55
N ASP A 163 -10.10 15.32 6.43
CA ASP A 163 -9.52 15.04 5.12
C ASP A 163 -9.53 16.30 4.23
N ALA A 164 -9.04 16.16 3.00
CA ALA A 164 -8.96 17.22 2.00
C ALA A 164 -10.32 17.77 1.55
N ASN A 165 -11.45 17.07 1.79
CA ASN A 165 -12.78 17.60 1.48
C ASN A 165 -13.24 18.66 2.50
N THR A 166 -12.49 18.85 3.59
CA THR A 166 -12.76 19.87 4.60
C THR A 166 -11.53 20.69 4.97
N LYS A 167 -10.91 20.43 6.13
CA LYS A 167 -9.78 21.17 6.70
C LYS A 167 -8.48 20.37 6.70
N GLY A 168 -8.52 19.11 6.25
CA GLY A 168 -7.36 18.23 6.17
C GLY A 168 -6.53 18.50 4.92
N ARG A 169 -5.30 17.98 4.91
CA ARG A 169 -4.40 18.06 3.74
C ARG A 169 -4.40 16.80 2.88
N LYS A 170 -4.81 15.66 3.45
CA LYS A 170 -4.76 14.34 2.81
C LYS A 170 -6.14 13.95 2.33
N ASN A 171 -6.22 13.38 1.13
CA ASN A 171 -7.48 12.81 0.65
C ASN A 171 -7.91 11.60 1.53
N PRO A 172 -9.18 11.18 1.47
CA PRO A 172 -9.67 10.09 2.32
C PRO A 172 -8.85 8.80 2.20
N THR A 173 -8.39 8.44 1.01
CA THR A 173 -7.66 7.19 0.78
C THR A 173 -6.27 7.22 1.44
N HIS A 174 -5.54 8.33 1.32
CA HIS A 174 -4.29 8.56 2.05
C HIS A 174 -4.49 8.46 3.57
N LEU A 175 -5.59 9.04 4.07
CA LEU A 175 -5.92 9.03 5.48
C LEU A 175 -6.17 7.61 5.99
N ILE A 176 -6.96 6.81 5.26
CA ILE A 176 -7.23 5.40 5.59
C ILE A 176 -5.95 4.57 5.56
N MET A 177 -5.11 4.75 4.54
CA MET A 177 -3.82 4.06 4.44
C MET A 177 -2.91 4.37 5.63
N ASP A 178 -2.79 5.64 6.04
CA ASP A 178 -1.99 6.03 7.20
C ASP A 178 -2.55 5.49 8.52
N ALA A 179 -3.87 5.51 8.68
CA ALA A 179 -4.52 4.94 9.85
C ALA A 179 -4.23 3.43 9.97
N TRP A 180 -4.31 2.72 8.85
CA TRP A 180 -3.98 1.30 8.76
C TRP A 180 -2.52 1.01 9.13
N ILE A 181 -1.55 1.72 8.54
CA ILE A 181 -0.12 1.56 8.86
C ILE A 181 0.13 1.77 10.35
N LYS A 182 -0.53 2.77 10.96
CA LYS A 182 -0.44 3.04 12.40
C LYS A 182 -1.17 2.01 13.28
N GLY A 183 -1.96 1.12 12.68
CA GLY A 183 -2.74 0.12 13.40
C GLY A 183 -4.00 0.68 14.05
N ILE A 184 -4.52 1.83 13.60
CA ILE A 184 -5.77 2.43 14.06
C ILE A 184 -6.94 1.62 13.50
N ARG A 185 -7.79 1.10 14.39
CA ARG A 185 -8.93 0.26 14.02
C ARG A 185 -10.21 1.07 13.76
N TYR A 186 -10.44 2.13 14.52
CA TYR A 186 -11.61 2.99 14.37
C TYR A 186 -11.19 4.42 14.04
N LEU A 187 -11.64 4.92 12.91
CA LEU A 187 -11.36 6.28 12.46
C LEU A 187 -12.68 7.03 12.24
N THR A 188 -12.82 8.21 12.83
CA THR A 188 -13.95 9.10 12.57
C THR A 188 -13.47 10.34 11.80
N VAL A 189 -13.94 10.46 10.56
CA VAL A 189 -13.62 11.61 9.69
C VAL A 189 -14.77 12.62 9.79
N ILE A 190 -14.45 13.85 10.17
CA ILE A 190 -15.43 14.90 10.38
C ILE A 190 -15.54 15.78 9.14
N TYR A 191 -16.72 15.76 8.52
CA TYR A 191 -17.08 16.63 7.41
C TYR A 191 -17.87 17.85 7.90
N TYR A 192 -17.47 19.06 7.49
CA TYR A 192 -18.20 20.29 7.74
C TYR A 192 -19.05 20.60 6.50
N ASN A 193 -20.36 20.45 6.62
CA ASN A 193 -21.28 20.96 5.62
C ASN A 193 -21.58 22.42 5.95
N TYR A 194 -20.66 23.33 5.60
CA TYR A 194 -20.95 24.76 5.69
C TYR A 194 -21.79 25.16 4.48
N VAL A 195 -23.07 25.44 4.71
CA VAL A 195 -23.95 26.11 3.74
C VAL A 195 -24.01 27.57 4.16
N GLU A 196 -23.64 28.49 3.26
CA GLU A 196 -23.86 29.92 3.53
C GLU A 196 -25.36 30.15 3.81
N PRO A 197 -25.74 30.87 4.88
CA PRO A 197 -27.15 31.08 5.22
C PRO A 197 -27.98 31.69 4.07
N ALA A 198 -27.35 32.42 3.16
CA ALA A 198 -27.98 32.99 1.98
C ALA A 198 -28.37 31.94 0.92
N ALA A 199 -27.69 30.79 0.88
CA ALA A 199 -27.95 29.68 -0.04
C ALA A 199 -28.92 28.63 0.55
N ALA A 200 -29.29 28.75 1.84
CA ALA A 200 -30.23 27.87 2.53
C ALA A 200 -31.67 28.43 2.59
N ARG A 201 -31.94 29.53 1.89
CA ARG A 201 -33.27 30.16 1.77
C ARG A 201 -33.87 29.95 0.38
#